data_AF-A0A2S9H1L7-F1
#
_entry.id   AF-A0A2S9H1L7-F1
#
_cell.length_a   1.000
_cell.length_b   1.000
_cell.length_c   1.000
_cell.angle_alpha   90.00
_cell.angle_beta   90.00
_cell.angle_gamma   90.00
#
_symmetry.space_group_name_H-M   'P 1'
#
loop_
_entity.id
_entity.type
_entity.pdbx_description
1 polymer ?
#
loop_
_entity_poly.entity_id
_entity_poly.type
_entity_poly.pdbx_seq_one_letter_code
_entity_poly.pdbx_strand_id
1 'polypeptide(L)'
;MIHQLAESYLSSQAGRDDAVLTSLDQLLVNDTDGKEKDDNIDQLYEQLKKCWEANPDIRSEQIIDYLRKFVAADGSMPYKSIPTHTAALGQVMARFKEDGGADSPIYSALYKGLGFAVVSNGILNSFIRKMTERPEEPEPW
;
A
#
# COMPACT_ATOMS: atom_id res chain seq x y z
N MET A 1 -10.54 13.72 -4.27
CA MET A 1 -9.39 14.64 -4.06
C MET A 1 -8.06 13.89 -3.91
N ILE A 2 -7.94 12.92 -3.00
CA ILE A 2 -6.70 12.10 -2.85
C ILE A 2 -6.38 11.28 -4.11
N HIS A 3 -7.41 10.73 -4.79
CA HIS A 3 -7.25 10.03 -6.07
C HIS A 3 -6.57 10.89 -7.15
N GLN A 4 -7.03 12.14 -7.35
CA GLN A 4 -6.44 13.03 -8.35
C GLN A 4 -5.01 13.46 -8.00
N LEU A 5 -4.68 13.57 -6.72
CA LEU A 5 -3.30 13.85 -6.29
C LEU A 5 -2.38 12.67 -6.54
N ALA A 6 -2.85 11.44 -6.30
CA ALA A 6 -2.09 10.24 -6.57
C ALA A 6 -1.90 10.00 -8.09
N GLU A 7 -2.94 10.21 -8.89
CA GLU A 7 -2.87 10.17 -10.35
C GLU A 7 -1.96 11.25 -10.92
N SER A 8 -2.02 12.48 -10.40
CA SER A 8 -1.14 13.58 -10.83
C SER A 8 0.32 13.32 -10.45
N TYR A 9 0.58 12.68 -9.31
CA TYR A 9 1.93 12.33 -8.88
C TYR A 9 2.53 11.23 -9.76
N LEU A 10 1.75 10.17 -10.03
CA LEU A 10 2.13 9.08 -10.94
C LEU A 10 2.34 9.58 -12.38
N SER A 11 1.46 10.45 -12.88
CA SER A 11 1.55 11.00 -14.24
C SER A 11 2.72 11.98 -14.41
N SER A 12 3.13 12.67 -13.35
CA SER A 12 4.31 13.54 -13.35
C SER A 12 5.64 12.78 -13.16
N GLN A 13 5.58 11.49 -12.87
CA GLN A 13 6.72 10.58 -12.70
C GLN A 13 6.92 9.60 -13.86
N ALA A 14 6.07 9.61 -14.89
CA ALA A 14 6.12 8.74 -16.07
C ALA A 14 7.37 8.92 -16.99
N GLY A 15 8.37 9.70 -16.55
CA GLY A 15 9.72 9.74 -17.13
C GLY A 15 10.82 9.32 -16.15
N ARG A 16 10.44 8.71 -15.01
CA ARG A 16 11.29 8.44 -13.85
C ARG A 16 10.97 7.08 -13.22
N ASP A 17 10.49 6.15 -14.02
CA ASP A 17 10.01 4.83 -13.58
C ASP A 17 11.06 4.12 -12.71
N ASP A 18 12.34 4.16 -13.08
CA ASP A 18 13.41 3.46 -12.37
C ASP A 18 13.65 3.93 -10.91
N ALA A 19 13.52 5.23 -10.64
CA ALA A 19 13.82 5.80 -9.32
C ALA A 19 12.70 5.58 -8.29
N VAL A 20 11.45 5.57 -8.76
CA VAL A 20 10.29 5.20 -7.93
C VAL A 20 10.32 3.72 -7.64
N LEU A 21 10.67 2.91 -8.66
CA LEU A 21 10.83 1.48 -8.53
C LEU A 21 11.89 1.14 -7.47
N THR A 22 13.05 1.78 -7.55
CA THR A 22 14.15 1.59 -6.57
C THR A 22 13.75 2.02 -5.16
N SER A 23 12.99 3.10 -5.02
CA SER A 23 12.53 3.59 -3.71
C SER A 23 11.48 2.67 -3.07
N LEU A 24 10.60 2.08 -3.89
CA LEU A 24 9.61 1.10 -3.44
C LEU A 24 10.26 -0.24 -3.08
N ASP A 25 11.26 -0.70 -3.85
CA ASP A 25 12.05 -1.88 -3.52
C ASP A 25 12.82 -1.70 -2.20
N GLN A 26 13.43 -0.53 -1.96
CA GLN A 26 14.05 -0.22 -0.67
C GLN A 26 13.04 -0.17 0.48
N LEU A 27 11.81 0.28 0.22
CA LEU A 27 10.75 0.33 1.22
C LEU A 27 10.19 -1.07 1.52
N LEU A 28 10.06 -1.93 0.50
CA LEU A 28 9.73 -3.34 0.63
C LEU A 28 10.76 -4.05 1.52
N VAL A 29 12.05 -3.88 1.25
CA VAL A 29 13.14 -4.50 2.02
C VAL A 29 13.15 -4.01 3.47
N ASN A 30 12.94 -2.71 3.71
CA ASN A 30 12.94 -2.16 5.07
C ASN A 30 11.67 -2.49 5.88
N ASP A 31 10.54 -2.73 5.23
CA ASP A 31 9.26 -2.98 5.92
C ASP A 31 9.02 -4.49 6.21
N THR A 32 9.69 -5.40 5.48
CA THR A 32 9.64 -6.85 5.75
C THR A 32 10.65 -7.34 6.79
N ASP A 33 11.71 -6.59 7.11
CA ASP A 33 12.81 -7.07 7.98
C ASP A 33 12.49 -7.04 9.50
N GLY A 34 11.34 -6.50 9.91
CA GLY A 34 11.06 -6.29 11.34
C GLY A 34 9.60 -6.36 11.79
N LYS A 35 8.65 -6.78 10.95
CA LYS A 35 7.24 -6.88 11.35
C LYS A 35 6.92 -8.27 11.86
N GLU A 36 6.35 -8.32 13.07
CA GLU A 36 5.68 -9.49 13.62
C GLU A 36 4.80 -10.12 12.53
N LYS A 37 4.89 -11.44 12.42
CA LYS A 37 4.14 -12.24 11.46
C LYS A 37 2.66 -11.93 11.68
N ASP A 38 2.04 -11.21 10.75
CA ASP A 38 0.61 -10.91 10.85
C ASP A 38 -0.14 -12.17 10.44
N ASP A 39 -0.74 -12.83 11.43
CA ASP A 39 -1.45 -14.11 11.27
C ASP A 39 -2.63 -14.01 10.29
N ASN A 40 -3.08 -12.80 9.92
CA ASN A 40 -4.15 -12.58 8.95
C ASN A 40 -3.65 -12.45 7.51
N ILE A 41 -2.33 -12.35 7.28
CA ILE A 41 -1.77 -12.17 5.92
C ILE A 41 -2.00 -13.41 5.07
N ASP A 42 -1.88 -14.59 5.66
CA ASP A 42 -2.18 -15.85 5.00
C ASP A 42 -3.62 -15.87 4.48
N GLN A 43 -4.58 -15.45 5.31
CA GLN A 43 -5.99 -15.38 4.95
C GLN A 43 -6.26 -14.30 3.90
N LEU A 44 -5.63 -13.13 4.04
CA LEU A 44 -5.72 -12.05 3.06
C LEU A 44 -5.19 -12.50 1.70
N TYR A 45 -4.03 -13.17 1.68
CA TYR A 45 -3.42 -13.70 0.47
C TYR A 45 -4.34 -14.70 -0.22
N GLU A 46 -4.89 -15.68 0.50
CA GLU A 46 -5.81 -16.67 -0.08
C GLU A 46 -7.09 -16.05 -0.65
N GLN A 47 -7.64 -15.02 0.00
CA GLN A 47 -8.82 -14.31 -0.52
C GLN A 47 -8.49 -13.52 -1.78
N LEU A 48 -7.39 -12.78 -1.78
CA LEU A 48 -6.95 -12.06 -2.97
C LEU A 48 -6.57 -13.03 -4.10
N LYS A 49 -6.01 -14.20 -3.76
CA LYS A 49 -5.71 -15.29 -4.71
C LYS A 49 -6.93 -15.75 -5.47
N LYS A 50 -7.99 -16.10 -4.76
CA LYS A 50 -9.27 -16.43 -5.39
C LYS A 50 -9.80 -15.29 -6.26
N CYS A 51 -9.60 -14.04 -5.84
CA CYS A 51 -10.06 -12.89 -6.61
C CYS A 51 -9.31 -12.73 -7.94
N TRP A 52 -7.98 -12.85 -7.95
CA TRP A 52 -7.21 -12.67 -9.18
C TRP A 52 -7.18 -13.93 -10.06
N GLU A 53 -7.42 -15.12 -9.49
CA GLU A 53 -7.70 -16.34 -10.26
C GLU A 53 -9.05 -16.23 -11.01
N ALA A 54 -10.05 -15.60 -10.37
CA ALA A 54 -11.34 -15.33 -11.01
C ALA A 54 -11.31 -14.13 -11.97
N ASN A 55 -10.43 -13.15 -11.73
CA ASN A 55 -10.27 -11.95 -12.54
C ASN A 55 -8.80 -11.54 -12.66
N PRO A 56 -8.07 -11.98 -13.71
CA PRO A 56 -6.66 -11.67 -13.88
C PRO A 56 -6.38 -10.19 -14.19
N ASP A 57 -7.40 -9.43 -14.63
CA ASP A 57 -7.33 -7.99 -14.91
C ASP A 57 -7.66 -7.13 -13.68
N ILE A 58 -7.42 -7.66 -12.47
CA ILE A 58 -7.68 -6.94 -11.23
C ILE A 58 -6.87 -5.64 -11.18
N ARG A 59 -7.56 -4.55 -10.86
CA ARG A 59 -6.94 -3.22 -10.76
C ARG A 59 -6.43 -2.96 -9.35
N SER A 60 -5.40 -2.13 -9.23
CA SER A 60 -4.83 -1.66 -7.95
C SER A 60 -5.87 -1.11 -6.98
N GLU A 61 -6.88 -0.41 -7.48
CA GLU A 61 -7.97 0.18 -6.70
C GLU A 61 -8.87 -0.89 -6.09
N GLN A 62 -9.10 -1.98 -6.82
CA GLN A 62 -9.86 -3.12 -6.32
C GLN A 62 -9.08 -3.84 -5.23
N ILE A 63 -7.76 -4.00 -5.40
CA ILE A 63 -6.88 -4.57 -4.38
C ILE A 63 -6.95 -3.74 -3.08
N ILE A 64 -6.85 -2.41 -3.15
CA ILE A 64 -6.97 -1.54 -1.96
C ILE A 64 -8.35 -1.65 -1.32
N ASP A 65 -9.41 -1.74 -2.12
CA ASP A 65 -10.77 -1.92 -1.61
C ASP A 65 -10.94 -3.28 -0.91
N TYR A 66 -10.30 -4.34 -1.42
CA TYR A 66 -10.25 -5.65 -0.76
C TYR A 66 -9.57 -5.57 0.60
N LEU A 67 -8.44 -4.87 0.71
CA LEU A 67 -7.78 -4.67 2.01
C LEU A 67 -8.72 -3.98 3.00
N ARG A 68 -9.38 -2.90 2.57
CA ARG A 68 -10.27 -2.13 3.46
C ARG A 68 -11.50 -2.92 3.95
N LYS A 69 -11.97 -3.86 3.13
CA LYS A 69 -13.15 -4.69 3.40
C LYS A 69 -12.80 -6.05 4.01
N PHE A 70 -11.52 -6.36 4.14
CA PHE A 70 -11.07 -7.61 4.74
C PHE A 70 -11.55 -7.69 6.20
N VAL A 71 -12.22 -8.80 6.51
CA VAL A 71 -12.67 -9.13 7.86
C VAL A 71 -11.94 -10.38 8.29
N ALA A 72 -11.16 -10.27 9.37
CA ALA A 72 -10.47 -11.38 9.99
C ALA A 72 -11.46 -12.32 10.70
N ALA A 73 -10.98 -13.52 11.08
CA ALA A 73 -11.83 -14.53 11.73
C ALA A 73 -12.44 -14.07 13.06
N ASP A 74 -11.81 -13.13 13.75
CA ASP A 74 -12.30 -12.51 14.99
C ASP A 74 -13.31 -11.37 14.76
N GLY A 75 -13.65 -11.08 13.50
CA GLY A 75 -14.53 -9.98 13.10
C GLY A 75 -13.85 -8.62 13.02
N SER A 76 -12.54 -8.53 13.27
CA SER A 76 -11.77 -7.30 13.14
C SER A 76 -11.50 -6.95 11.66
N MET A 77 -11.23 -5.67 11.40
CA MET A 77 -10.82 -5.17 10.08
C MET A 77 -9.41 -4.59 10.17
N PRO A 78 -8.37 -5.45 10.25
CA PRO A 78 -6.99 -5.02 10.54
C PRO A 78 -6.43 -4.08 9.47
N TYR A 79 -6.89 -4.22 8.22
CA TYR A 79 -6.40 -3.45 7.09
C TYR A 79 -7.31 -2.30 6.66
N LYS A 80 -8.28 -1.90 7.51
CA LYS A 80 -9.20 -0.78 7.21
C LYS A 80 -8.48 0.56 7.04
N SER A 81 -7.36 0.74 7.76
CA SER A 81 -6.67 2.02 7.90
C SER A 81 -5.56 2.17 6.84
N ILE A 82 -5.38 3.36 6.30
CA ILE A 82 -4.34 3.62 5.28
C ILE A 82 -2.92 3.23 5.75
N PRO A 83 -2.51 3.50 7.01
CA PRO A 83 -1.19 3.10 7.52
C PRO A 83 -0.87 1.62 7.39
N THR A 84 -1.87 0.74 7.48
CA THR A 84 -1.67 -0.71 7.44
C THR A 84 -1.53 -1.26 6.02
N HIS A 85 -1.95 -0.50 5.00
CA HIS A 85 -1.96 -0.98 3.62
C HIS A 85 -0.56 -1.24 3.05
N THR A 86 0.43 -0.40 3.37
CA THR A 86 1.80 -0.57 2.85
C THR A 86 2.40 -1.90 3.32
N ALA A 87 2.28 -2.19 4.62
CA ALA A 87 2.80 -3.41 5.22
C ALA A 87 2.10 -4.66 4.68
N ALA A 88 0.76 -4.62 4.64
CA ALA A 88 -0.04 -5.74 4.18
C ALA A 88 0.23 -6.07 2.70
N LEU A 89 0.29 -5.06 1.83
CA LEU A 89 0.61 -5.25 0.42
C LEU A 89 2.05 -5.73 0.22
N GLY A 90 3.02 -5.24 0.99
CA GLY A 90 4.39 -5.71 0.94
C GLY A 90 4.51 -7.21 1.25
N GLN A 91 3.83 -7.67 2.30
CA GLN A 91 3.82 -9.09 2.66
C GLN A 91 3.06 -9.96 1.65
N VAL A 92 1.92 -9.49 1.13
CA VAL A 92 1.17 -10.18 0.06
C VAL A 92 2.03 -10.31 -1.20
N MET A 93 2.78 -9.27 -1.58
CA MET A 93 3.69 -9.30 -2.72
C MET A 93 4.86 -10.26 -2.51
N ALA A 94 5.46 -10.28 -1.32
CA ALA A 94 6.53 -11.22 -0.98
C ALA A 94 6.06 -12.67 -1.14
N ARG A 95 4.90 -13.01 -0.58
CA ARG A 95 4.29 -14.34 -0.70
C ARG A 95 3.90 -14.67 -2.15
N PHE A 96 3.37 -13.70 -2.89
CA PHE A 96 3.02 -13.90 -4.30
C PHE A 96 4.26 -14.16 -5.18
N LYS A 97 5.39 -13.53 -4.85
CA LYS A 97 6.68 -13.77 -5.50
C LYS A 97 7.22 -15.17 -5.19
N GLU A 98 7.09 -15.63 -3.94
CA GLU A 98 7.44 -16.99 -3.52
C GLU A 98 6.61 -18.06 -4.26
N ASP A 99 5.33 -17.78 -4.50
CA ASP A 99 4.42 -18.62 -5.31
C ASP A 99 4.73 -18.58 -6.83
N GLY A 100 5.79 -17.87 -7.26
CA GLY A 100 6.21 -17.78 -8.67
C GLY A 100 5.44 -16.74 -9.50
N GLY A 101 4.66 -15.87 -8.85
CA GLY A 101 3.81 -14.87 -9.51
C GLY A 101 4.54 -13.63 -10.02
N ALA A 102 5.87 -13.56 -9.90
CA ALA A 102 6.68 -12.35 -10.16
C ALA A 102 6.49 -11.76 -11.56
N ASP A 103 6.34 -12.62 -12.58
CA ASP A 103 6.20 -12.21 -13.98
C ASP A 103 4.75 -12.00 -14.42
N SER A 104 3.79 -12.06 -13.49
CA SER A 104 2.37 -11.93 -13.80
C SER A 104 1.88 -10.48 -13.81
N PRO A 105 0.82 -10.16 -14.58
CA PRO A 105 0.20 -8.83 -14.55
C PRO A 105 -0.34 -8.45 -13.16
N ILE A 106 -0.66 -9.45 -12.32
CA ILE A 106 -1.10 -9.28 -10.94
C ILE A 106 0.01 -8.69 -10.07
N TYR A 107 1.28 -9.10 -10.28
CA TYR A 107 2.41 -8.52 -9.56
C TYR A 107 2.52 -7.01 -9.84
N SER A 108 2.32 -6.60 -11.09
CA SER A 108 2.30 -5.17 -11.47
C SER A 108 1.13 -4.42 -10.82
N ALA A 109 -0.05 -5.04 -10.73
CA ALA A 109 -1.21 -4.44 -10.06
C ALA A 109 -1.00 -4.28 -8.54
N LEU A 110 -0.42 -5.28 -7.88
CA LEU A 110 -0.03 -5.24 -6.46
C LEU A 110 1.02 -4.15 -6.22
N TYR A 111 2.02 -4.06 -7.10
CA TYR A 111 3.07 -3.05 -7.05
C TYR A 111 2.51 -1.63 -7.14
N LYS A 112 1.58 -1.38 -8.09
CA LYS A 112 0.87 -0.10 -8.19
C LYS A 112 0.04 0.19 -6.94
N GLY A 113 -0.65 -0.81 -6.40
CA GLY A 113 -1.39 -0.71 -5.15
C GLY A 113 -0.50 -0.31 -3.96
N LEU A 114 0.69 -0.89 -3.87
CA LEU A 114 1.69 -0.55 -2.86
C LEU A 114 2.16 0.90 -3.01
N GLY A 115 2.46 1.33 -4.24
CA GLY A 115 2.80 2.73 -4.54
C GLY A 115 1.73 3.71 -4.07
N PHE A 116 0.45 3.43 -4.34
CA PHE A 116 -0.67 4.23 -3.82
C PHE A 116 -0.71 4.27 -2.29
N ALA A 117 -0.48 3.14 -1.62
CA ALA A 117 -0.46 3.08 -0.17
C ALA A 117 0.67 3.93 0.43
N VAL A 118 1.88 3.86 -0.12
CA VAL A 118 3.04 4.65 0.31
C VAL A 118 2.78 6.15 0.17
N VAL A 119 2.30 6.59 -1.00
CA VAL A 119 1.97 8.01 -1.24
C VAL A 119 0.88 8.48 -0.29
N SER A 120 -0.17 7.66 -0.10
CA SER A 120 -1.27 7.99 0.82
C SER A 120 -0.80 8.13 2.27
N ASN A 121 0.11 7.26 2.72
CA ASN A 121 0.73 7.34 4.04
C ASN A 121 1.60 8.58 4.21
N GLY A 122 2.38 8.95 3.18
CA GLY A 122 3.16 10.19 3.19
C GLY A 122 2.30 11.45 3.33
N ILE A 123 1.18 11.51 2.60
CA ILE A 123 0.22 12.63 2.67
C ILE A 123 -0.41 12.69 4.07
N LEU A 124 -0.86 11.56 4.59
CA LEU A 124 -1.48 11.48 5.93
C LEU A 124 -0.50 11.92 7.03
N ASN A 125 0.74 11.45 6.99
CA ASN A 125 1.76 11.83 7.96
C ASN A 125 2.10 13.32 7.88
N SER A 126 2.23 13.88 6.67
CA SER A 126 2.46 15.31 6.47
C SER A 126 1.32 16.16 7.04
N PHE A 127 0.07 15.71 6.84
CA PHE A 127 -1.10 16.36 7.39
C PHE A 127 -1.14 16.31 8.93
N ILE A 128 -0.91 15.14 9.54
CA ILE A 128 -0.84 14.98 11.00
C ILE A 128 0.25 15.88 11.59
N ARG A 129 1.43 15.90 10.96
CA ARG A 129 2.55 16.75 11.41
C ARG A 129 2.15 18.23 11.42
N LYS A 130 1.56 18.72 10.32
CA LYS A 130 1.08 20.11 10.21
C LYS A 130 -0.03 20.46 11.21
N MET A 131 -0.86 19.50 11.61
CA MET A 131 -1.89 19.75 12.64
C MET A 131 -1.35 19.67 14.07
N THR A 132 -0.26 18.93 14.27
CA THR A 132 0.39 18.79 15.58
C THR A 132 1.36 19.95 15.86
N GLU A 133 2.01 20.46 14.81
CA GLU A 133 2.81 21.69 14.86
C GLU A 133 1.84 22.89 14.99
N ARG A 134 1.53 23.26 16.24
CA ARG A 134 0.86 24.53 16.58
C ARG A 134 1.70 25.68 15.97
N PRO A 135 1.13 26.69 15.30
CA PRO A 135 1.89 27.86 14.90
C PRO A 135 2.53 28.47 16.16
N GLU A 136 3.85 28.68 16.13
CA GLU A 136 4.56 29.44 17.16
C GLU A 136 3.79 30.74 17.41
N GLU A 137 3.53 31.04 18.68
CA GLU A 137 2.81 32.26 19.08
C GLU A 137 3.41 33.45 18.33
N PRO A 138 2.58 34.29 17.65
CA PRO A 138 3.11 35.45 16.95
C PRO A 138 3.90 36.30 17.95
N GLU A 139 5.13 36.68 17.60
CA GLU A 139 5.97 37.52 18.44
C GLU A 139 5.17 38.76 18.89
N PRO A 140 5.22 39.11 20.19
CA PRO A 140 4.55 40.31 20.68
C PRO A 140 5.26 41.52 20.07
N TRP A 141 4.62 42.11 19.07
CA TRP A 141 4.95 43.45 18.58
C TRP A 141 4.47 44.51 19.56
#